data_AF-A0A7K0I5E7-F1
#
_entry.id   AF-A0A7K0I5E7-F1
#
_cell.length_a   1.000
_cell.length_b   1.000
_cell.length_c   1.000
_cell.angle_alpha   90.00
_cell.angle_beta   90.00
_cell.angle_gamma   90.00
#
_symmetry.space_group_name_H-M   'P 1'
#
loop_
_entity.id
_entity.type
_entity.pdbx_description
1 polymer ?
#
loop_
_entity_poly.entity_id
_entity_poly.type
_entity_poly.pdbx_seq_one_letter_code
_entity_poly.pdbx_strand_id
1 'polypeptide(L)' 'LIGKGAVEGISRQPSAAGDIRTSMLIMGALVEGVALFAIVVCFLGLFQ' A
#
# COMPACT_ATOMS: atom_id res chain seq x y z
N LEU A 1 -8.07 -1.68 -6.15
CA LEU A 1 -7.77 -2.02 -4.74
C LEU A 1 -6.59 -2.98 -4.71
N ILE A 2 -5.48 -2.60 -4.08
CA ILE A 2 -4.23 -3.38 -4.06
C ILE A 2 -4.47 -4.80 -3.51
N GLY A 3 -5.22 -4.92 -2.41
CA GLY A 3 -5.58 -6.21 -1.83
C GLY A 3 -6.39 -7.13 -2.75
N LYS A 4 -7.33 -6.57 -3.54
CA LYS A 4 -8.11 -7.38 -4.50
C LYS A 4 -7.19 -8.00 -5.56
N GLY A 5 -6.29 -7.22 -6.15
CA GLY A 5 -5.35 -7.71 -7.16
C GLY A 5 -4.38 -8.75 -6.60
N ALA A 6 -3.91 -8.56 -5.36
CA ALA A 6 -3.06 -9.53 -4.68
C ALA A 6 -3.78 -10.85 -4.41
N VAL A 7 -5.02 -10.81 -3.91
CA VAL A 7 -5.83 -12.02 -3.63
C VAL A 7 -6.16 -12.78 -4.92
N GLU A 8 -6.48 -12.09 -6.01
CA GLU A 8 -6.69 -12.71 -7.33
C GLU A 8 -5.39 -13.32 -7.90
N GLY A 9 -4.24 -12.67 -7.68
CA GLY A 9 -2.94 -13.21 -8.08
C GLY A 9 -2.59 -14.48 -7.31
N ILE A 10 -2.81 -14.47 -5.99
CA ILE A 10 -2.56 -15.61 -5.10
C ILE A 10 -3.47 -16.79 -5.47
N SER A 11 -4.74 -16.54 -5.80
CA SER A 11 -5.68 -17.60 -6.19
C SER A 11 -5.29 -18.28 -7.51
N ARG A 12 -4.70 -17.55 -8.46
CA ARG A 12 -4.20 -18.11 -9.72
C ARG A 12 -2.87 -18.84 -9.55
N GLN A 13 -2.00 -18.36 -8.65
CA GLN A 13 -0.65 -18.89 -8.43
C GLN A 13 -0.30 -18.92 -6.93
N PRO A 14 -0.74 -19.97 -6.20
CA PRO A 14 -0.54 -20.06 -4.76
C PRO A 14 0.93 -20.19 -4.35
N SER A 15 1.78 -20.80 -5.19
CA SER A 15 3.23 -20.90 -4.93
C SER A 15 3.93 -19.54 -4.84
N ALA A 16 3.38 -18.49 -5.48
CA ALA A 16 3.93 -17.14 -5.48
C ALA A 16 3.34 -16.26 -4.37
N ALA A 17 2.57 -16.83 -3.43
CA ALA A 17 1.81 -16.04 -2.47
C ALA A 17 2.67 -15.14 -1.57
N GLY A 18 3.87 -15.61 -1.19
CA GLY A 18 4.84 -14.82 -0.43
C GLY A 18 5.26 -13.56 -1.20
N ASP A 19 5.66 -13.72 -2.45
CA ASP A 19 6.14 -12.61 -3.30
C ASP A 19 5.03 -11.62 -3.64
N ILE A 20 3.82 -12.11 -3.92
CA ILE A 20 2.64 -11.28 -4.18
C ILE A 20 2.28 -10.46 -2.93
N ARG A 21 2.31 -11.08 -1.74
CA ARG A 21 2.05 -10.38 -0.48
C ARG A 21 3.11 -9.32 -0.21
N THR A 22 4.39 -9.62 -0.40
CA THR A 22 5.48 -8.64 -0.22
C THR A 22 5.31 -7.45 -1.14
N SER A 23 5.04 -7.70 -2.43
CA SER A 23 4.78 -6.65 -3.41
C SER A 23 3.56 -5.81 -3.05
N MET A 24 2.47 -6.44 -2.57
CA MET A 24 1.28 -5.76 -2.07
C MET A 24 1.60 -4.83 -0.89
N LEU A 25 2.42 -5.28 0.07
CA LEU A 25 2.81 -4.49 1.24
C LEU A 25 3.67 -3.28 0.83
N ILE A 26 4.61 -3.46 -0.10
CA ILE A 26 5.43 -2.36 -0.64
C ILE A 26 4.54 -1.31 -1.30
N MET A 27 3.60 -1.73 -2.14
CA MET A 27 2.64 -0.82 -2.79
C MET A 27 1.73 -0.12 -1.77
N GLY A 28 1.28 -0.83 -0.74
CA GLY A 28 0.51 -0.26 0.36
C GLY A 28 1.31 0.81 1.12
N ALA A 29 2.56 0.52 1.45
CA ALA A 29 3.45 1.45 2.14
C ALA A 29 3.73 2.72 1.34
N LEU A 30 3.81 2.63 0.00
CA LEU A 30 3.98 3.81 -0.86
C LEU A 30 2.76 4.74 -0.79
N VAL A 31 1.55 4.19 -0.84
CA VAL A 31 0.31 4.97 -0.72
C VAL A 31 0.19 5.61 0.66
N GLU A 32 0.41 4.82 1.71
CA GLU A 32 0.40 5.32 3.09
C GLU A 32 1.46 6.41 3.31
N GLY A 33 2.65 6.25 2.74
CA GLY A 33 3.71 7.26 2.83
C GLY A 33 3.31 8.62 2.26
N VAL A 34 2.64 8.64 1.10
CA VAL A 34 2.11 9.89 0.52
C VAL A 34 0.98 10.47 1.37
N ALA A 35 0.08 9.63 1.88
CA ALA A 35 -1.03 10.06 2.74
C ALA A 35 -0.53 10.69 4.05
N LEU A 36 0.42 10.04 4.73
CA LEU A 36 1.05 10.57 5.95
C LEU A 36 1.80 11.87 5.67
N PHE A 37 2.52 11.97 4.55
CA PHE A 37 3.19 13.20 4.17
C PHE A 37 2.19 14.35 3.93
N ALA A 38 1.08 14.08 3.24
CA ALA A 38 0.02 15.06 3.05
C ALA A 38 -0.59 15.54 4.37
N ILE A 39 -0.81 14.62 5.33
CA ILE A 39 -1.29 14.96 6.68
C ILE A 39 -0.32 15.91 7.37
N VAL A 40 0.99 15.63 7.32
CA VAL A 40 2.02 16.50 7.93
C VAL A 40 2.02 17.89 7.29
N VAL A 41 1.94 17.99 5.97
CA VAL A 41 1.90 19.28 5.26
C VAL A 41 0.64 20.07 5.62
N CYS A 42 -0.54 19.42 5.64
CA CYS A 42 -1.78 20.05 6.07
C CYS A 42 -1.72 20.50 7.53
N PHE A 43 -1.17 19.67 8.42
CA PHE A 43 -1.02 20.03 9.83
C PHE A 43 -0.11 21.25 9.99
N LEU A 44 1.03 21.28 9.28
CA LEU A 44 1.92 22.44 9.29
C LEU A 44 1.22 23.67 8.70
N GLY A 45 0.47 23.55 7.61
CA GLY A 45 -0.22 24.67 6.96
C GLY A 45 -1.39 25.26 7.76
N LEU A 46 -2.08 24.44 8.56
CA LEU A 46 -3.26 24.85 9.33
C LEU A 46 -2.94 25.32 10.75
N PHE A 47 -1.84 24.83 11.34
CA PHE A 47 -1.49 25.06 12.75
C PHE A 47 -0.10 25.69 12.95
N GLN A 48 0.53 26.18 11.88
CA GLN A 48 1.63 27.15 11.99
C GLN A 48 1.13 28.51 12.46
#